data_AF-A0A972QR87-F1
#
_entry.id   AF-A0A972QR87-F1
#
_cell.length_a   1.000
_cell.length_b   1.000
_cell.length_c   1.000
_cell.angle_alpha   90.00
_cell.angle_beta   90.00
_cell.angle_gamma   90.00
#
_symmetry.space_group_name_H-M   'P 1'
#
loop_
_entity.id
_entity.type
_entity.pdbx_description
1 polymer ?
#
loop_
_entity_poly.entity_id
_entity_poly.type
_entity_poly.pdbx_seq_one_letter_code
_entity_poly.pdbx_strand_id
1 'polypeptide(L)'
;MKTWHGGRVQDKIINRLERQERQQAFQRDRFLKFKLPEIHNMLSQTLLMKKIIETDNPAAVSDAILTGLKKAIKSSEFDLKYFIAPIRGLVPRPNPTSLYMTQYIMEVIINDPHVIEIYGTDKEIYQVVNDVFIQIRDKFERTEKEIVAQLASNKSLVPGSREYEIALDQLIRKNFGEPKKL
;
A
#
# COMPACT_ATOMS: atom_id res chain seq x y z
N MET A 1 28.97 3.14 41.71
CA MET A 1 27.83 2.36 41.18
C MET A 1 27.32 3.05 39.92
N LYS A 2 27.71 2.57 38.72
CA LYS A 2 27.27 3.16 37.44
C LYS A 2 25.86 2.66 37.14
N THR A 3 24.85 3.52 37.29
CA THR A 3 23.47 3.17 36.99
C THR A 3 23.27 3.07 35.48
N TRP A 4 22.95 1.85 35.02
CA TRP A 4 22.55 1.55 33.65
C TRP A 4 21.19 2.19 33.34
N HIS A 5 21.17 3.49 33.06
CA HIS A 5 19.97 4.20 32.59
C HIS A 5 19.70 4.01 31.08
N GLY A 6 20.62 3.36 30.35
CA GLY A 6 20.51 3.12 28.91
C GLY A 6 19.38 2.17 28.50
N GLY A 7 19.18 1.07 29.25
CA GLY A 7 18.18 0.04 28.90
C GLY A 7 16.75 0.58 28.86
N ARG A 8 16.32 1.33 29.88
CA ARG A 8 14.95 1.88 29.93
C ARG A 8 14.67 2.90 28.82
N VAL A 9 15.66 3.67 28.39
CA VAL A 9 15.51 4.63 27.29
C VAL A 9 15.47 3.89 25.96
N GLN A 10 16.34 2.91 25.77
CA GLN A 10 16.38 2.05 24.59
C GLN A 10 15.07 1.27 24.43
N ASP A 11 14.57 0.64 25.50
CA ASP A 11 13.31 -0.10 25.47
C ASP A 11 12.12 0.80 25.13
N LYS A 12 12.09 2.03 25.63
CA LYS A 12 11.04 3.01 25.26
C LYS A 12 11.10 3.39 23.79
N ILE A 13 12.30 3.55 23.23
CA ILE A 13 12.49 3.86 21.81
C ILE A 13 12.06 2.66 20.96
N ILE A 14 12.49 1.45 21.30
CA ILE A 14 12.11 0.22 20.60
C ILE A 14 10.60 0.05 20.60
N ASN A 15 9.95 0.14 21.77
CA ASN A 15 8.50 0.03 21.89
C ASN A 15 7.75 1.08 21.05
N ARG A 16 8.30 2.31 20.94
CA ARG A 16 7.70 3.36 20.11
C ARG A 16 7.81 3.05 18.62
N LEU A 17 8.98 2.57 18.19
CA LEU A 17 9.24 2.18 16.81
C LEU A 17 8.33 1.02 16.41
N GLU A 18 8.23 -0.03 17.22
CA GLU A 18 7.36 -1.17 16.95
C GLU A 18 5.87 -0.76 16.83
N ARG A 19 5.40 0.14 17.70
CA ARG A 19 4.03 0.67 17.62
C ARG A 19 3.81 1.43 16.32
N GLN A 20 4.78 2.26 15.92
CA GLN A 20 4.71 3.03 14.70
C GLN A 20 4.70 2.12 13.47
N GLU A 21 5.55 1.09 13.43
CA GLU A 21 5.58 0.11 12.33
C GLU A 21 4.26 -0.65 12.22
N ARG A 22 3.71 -1.14 13.34
CA ARG A 22 2.39 -1.81 13.35
C ARG A 22 1.28 -0.90 12.87
N GLN A 23 1.29 0.37 13.29
CA GLN A 23 0.32 1.35 12.84
C GLN A 23 0.42 1.61 11.33
N GLN A 24 1.63 1.74 10.79
CA GLN A 24 1.86 1.90 9.36
C GLN A 24 1.41 0.67 8.57
N ALA A 25 1.69 -0.53 9.07
CA ALA A 25 1.25 -1.78 8.46
C ALA A 25 -0.28 -1.88 8.42
N PHE A 26 -0.96 -1.52 9.53
CA PHE A 26 -2.42 -1.49 9.61
C PHE A 26 -3.04 -0.47 8.64
N GLN A 27 -2.50 0.76 8.59
CA GLN A 27 -2.97 1.79 7.66
C GLN A 27 -2.77 1.36 6.20
N ARG A 28 -1.63 0.76 5.89
CA ARG A 28 -1.33 0.22 4.56
C ARG A 28 -2.30 -0.88 4.17
N ASP A 29 -2.51 -1.87 5.03
CA ASP A 29 -3.45 -2.98 4.78
C ASP A 29 -4.87 -2.45 4.52
N ARG A 30 -5.34 -1.52 5.37
CA ARG A 30 -6.65 -0.89 5.21
C ARG A 30 -6.75 -0.13 3.89
N PHE A 31 -5.78 0.71 3.58
CA PHE A 31 -5.73 1.45 2.32
C PHE A 31 -5.82 0.51 1.11
N LEU A 32 -5.01 -0.54 1.07
CA LEU A 32 -5.00 -1.49 -0.04
C LEU A 32 -6.33 -2.22 -0.17
N LYS A 33 -6.96 -2.64 0.94
CA LYS A 33 -8.26 -3.33 0.89
C LYS A 33 -9.39 -2.48 0.35
N PHE A 34 -9.45 -1.19 0.70
CA PHE A 34 -10.46 -0.28 0.16
C PHE A 34 -10.18 0.13 -1.28
N LYS A 35 -8.90 0.31 -1.63
CA LYS A 35 -8.50 0.89 -2.91
C LYS A 35 -8.00 -0.10 -3.95
N LEU A 36 -8.01 -1.40 -3.66
CA LEU A 36 -7.53 -2.44 -4.59
C LEU A 36 -8.08 -2.29 -6.02
N PRO A 37 -9.39 -2.10 -6.27
CA PRO A 37 -9.89 -1.95 -7.65
C PRO A 37 -9.38 -0.68 -8.34
N GLU A 38 -9.28 0.43 -7.60
CA GLU A 38 -8.78 1.70 -8.12
C GLU A 38 -7.28 1.60 -8.46
N ILE A 39 -6.49 1.00 -7.55
CA ILE A 39 -5.06 0.74 -7.74
C ILE A 39 -4.85 -0.19 -8.93
N HIS A 40 -5.59 -1.29 -9.01
CA HIS A 40 -5.50 -2.25 -10.11
C HIS A 40 -5.75 -1.56 -11.45
N ASN A 41 -6.90 -0.92 -11.62
CA ASN A 41 -7.28 -0.29 -12.88
C ASN A 41 -6.27 0.79 -13.29
N MET A 42 -5.92 1.68 -12.37
CA MET A 42 -5.01 2.80 -12.68
C MET A 42 -3.59 2.31 -12.96
N LEU A 43 -3.09 1.33 -12.20
CA LEU A 43 -1.75 0.78 -12.39
C LEU A 43 -1.64 0.05 -13.74
N SER A 44 -2.59 -0.83 -14.05
CA SER A 44 -2.64 -1.56 -15.33
C SER A 44 -2.67 -0.61 -16.52
N GLN A 45 -3.55 0.41 -16.48
CA GLN A 45 -3.61 1.42 -17.54
C GLN A 45 -2.31 2.22 -17.65
N THR A 46 -1.75 2.66 -16.52
CA THR A 46 -0.54 3.50 -16.51
C THR A 46 0.67 2.75 -17.07
N LEU A 47 0.85 1.48 -16.72
CA LEU A 47 1.98 0.67 -17.20
C LEU A 47 1.92 0.45 -18.72
N LEU A 48 0.73 0.23 -19.27
CA LEU A 48 0.53 0.10 -20.72
C LEU A 48 0.69 1.45 -21.44
N MET A 49 0.04 2.50 -20.94
CA MET A 49 0.07 3.83 -21.57
C MET A 49 1.47 4.46 -21.58
N LYS A 50 2.25 4.26 -20.51
CA LYS A 50 3.64 4.72 -20.43
C LYS A 50 4.62 3.78 -21.14
N LYS A 51 4.14 2.72 -21.79
CA LYS A 51 4.94 1.67 -22.44
C LYS A 51 5.99 1.06 -21.51
N ILE A 52 5.67 0.90 -20.22
CA ILE A 52 6.48 0.10 -19.30
C ILE A 52 6.33 -1.39 -19.63
N ILE A 53 5.14 -1.81 -20.05
CA ILE A 53 4.86 -3.18 -20.48
C ILE A 53 4.29 -3.12 -21.90
N GLU A 54 4.92 -3.86 -22.80
CA GLU A 54 4.38 -4.15 -24.13
C GLU A 54 3.83 -5.57 -24.16
N THR A 55 2.66 -5.75 -24.76
CA THR A 55 1.88 -7.00 -24.69
C THR A 55 0.96 -7.13 -25.89
N ASP A 56 0.70 -8.37 -26.32
CA ASP A 56 -0.33 -8.70 -27.29
C ASP A 56 -1.72 -8.92 -26.65
N ASN A 57 -1.79 -9.01 -25.33
CA ASN A 57 -3.02 -9.24 -24.57
C ASN A 57 -3.08 -8.39 -23.29
N PRO A 58 -3.59 -7.14 -23.39
CA PRO A 58 -3.74 -6.23 -22.24
C PRO A 58 -4.58 -6.78 -21.08
N ALA A 59 -5.54 -7.67 -21.36
CA ALA A 59 -6.37 -8.29 -20.33
C ALA A 59 -5.56 -9.26 -19.47
N ALA A 60 -4.69 -10.07 -20.08
CA ALA A 60 -3.81 -10.99 -19.35
C ALA A 60 -2.85 -10.22 -18.42
N VAL A 61 -2.22 -9.15 -18.91
CA VAL A 61 -1.36 -8.28 -18.08
C VAL A 61 -2.15 -7.64 -16.93
N SER A 62 -3.38 -7.19 -17.19
CA SER A 62 -4.25 -6.65 -16.15
C SER A 62 -4.55 -7.68 -15.04
N ASP A 63 -4.85 -8.93 -15.41
CA ASP A 63 -5.08 -10.02 -14.46
C ASP A 63 -3.82 -10.43 -13.69
N ALA A 64 -2.65 -10.41 -14.35
CA ALA A 64 -1.36 -10.65 -13.72
C ALA A 64 -1.04 -9.57 -12.67
N ILE A 65 -1.33 -8.31 -12.96
CA ILE A 65 -1.19 -7.19 -12.02
C ILE A 65 -2.14 -7.35 -10.83
N LEU A 66 -3.41 -7.67 -11.07
CA LEU A 66 -4.37 -7.94 -9.99
C LEU A 66 -3.91 -9.09 -9.10
N THR A 67 -3.35 -10.14 -9.70
CA THR A 67 -2.77 -11.27 -8.98
C THR A 67 -1.61 -10.85 -8.10
N GLY A 68 -0.68 -10.03 -8.63
CA GLY A 68 0.44 -9.47 -7.87
C GLY A 68 -0.03 -8.61 -6.69
N LEU A 69 -1.02 -7.74 -6.90
CA LEU A 69 -1.60 -6.92 -5.85
C LEU A 69 -2.26 -7.77 -4.75
N LYS A 70 -3.04 -8.78 -5.12
CA LYS A 70 -3.66 -9.71 -4.16
C LYS A 70 -2.60 -10.48 -3.35
N LYS A 71 -1.52 -10.92 -4.00
CA LYS A 71 -0.39 -11.57 -3.30
C LYS A 71 0.26 -10.59 -2.31
N ALA A 72 0.55 -9.36 -2.73
CA ALA A 72 1.14 -8.33 -1.88
C ALA A 72 0.33 -8.06 -0.60
N ILE A 73 -1.02 -8.07 -0.70
CA ILE A 73 -1.88 -7.83 0.48
C ILE A 73 -1.95 -9.06 1.39
N LYS A 74 -1.86 -10.28 0.82
CA LYS A 74 -1.88 -11.54 1.59
C LYS A 74 -0.52 -11.90 2.20
N SER A 75 0.58 -11.36 1.68
CA SER A 75 1.92 -11.65 2.15
C SER A 75 2.11 -11.24 3.61
N SER A 76 2.78 -12.10 4.38
CA SER A 76 3.28 -11.70 5.69
C SER A 76 4.34 -10.60 5.53
N GLU A 77 4.64 -9.90 6.64
CA GLU A 77 5.72 -8.91 6.63
C GLU A 77 7.07 -9.52 6.24
N PHE A 78 7.33 -10.75 6.68
CA PHE A 78 8.53 -11.50 6.32
C PHE A 78 8.57 -11.80 4.81
N ASP A 79 7.50 -12.37 4.27
CA ASP A 79 7.44 -12.73 2.83
C ASP A 79 7.63 -11.50 1.95
N LEU A 80 6.99 -10.38 2.32
CA LEU A 80 7.12 -9.13 1.60
C LEU A 80 8.57 -8.62 1.64
N LYS A 81 9.19 -8.58 2.82
CA LYS A 81 10.59 -8.14 2.98
C LYS A 81 11.57 -9.05 2.24
N TYR A 82 11.34 -10.36 2.25
CA TYR A 82 12.14 -11.34 1.56
C TYR A 82 12.05 -11.15 0.05
N PHE A 83 10.84 -11.02 -0.49
CA PHE A 83 10.62 -10.84 -1.92
C PHE A 83 11.27 -9.56 -2.46
N ILE A 84 11.18 -8.43 -1.74
CA ILE A 84 11.79 -7.16 -2.16
C ILE A 84 13.26 -7.01 -1.79
N ALA A 85 13.87 -8.00 -1.13
CA ALA A 85 15.24 -7.92 -0.66
C ALA A 85 16.26 -7.54 -1.75
N PRO A 86 16.16 -8.02 -3.01
CA PRO A 86 17.08 -7.66 -4.08
C PRO A 86 17.10 -6.16 -4.39
N ILE A 87 15.94 -5.51 -4.37
CA ILE A 87 15.77 -4.09 -4.73
C ILE A 87 15.50 -3.18 -3.53
N ARG A 88 15.71 -3.65 -2.29
CA ARG A 88 15.40 -2.90 -1.06
C ARG A 88 16.10 -1.53 -0.97
N GLY A 89 17.25 -1.39 -1.64
CA GLY A 89 18.06 -0.18 -1.68
C GLY A 89 17.81 0.72 -2.90
N LEU A 90 16.80 0.41 -3.72
CA LEU A 90 16.54 1.11 -4.98
C LEU A 90 16.33 2.63 -4.80
N VAL A 91 15.68 3.02 -3.68
CA VAL A 91 15.51 4.43 -3.28
C VAL A 91 15.66 4.59 -1.76
N PRO A 92 15.99 5.79 -1.23
CA PRO A 92 16.28 5.97 0.21
C PRO A 92 15.12 5.71 1.18
N ARG A 93 13.86 5.87 0.73
CA ARG A 93 12.65 5.68 1.55
C ARG A 93 11.52 5.06 0.71
N PRO A 94 11.66 3.78 0.35
CA PRO A 94 10.73 3.16 -0.56
C PRO A 94 9.38 2.89 0.11
N ASN A 95 8.30 3.08 -0.64
CA ASN A 95 7.03 2.41 -0.35
C ASN A 95 7.21 0.89 -0.54
N PRO A 96 7.02 0.06 0.51
CA PRO A 96 7.25 -1.38 0.41
C PRO A 96 6.33 -2.10 -0.59
N THR A 97 5.08 -1.65 -0.73
CA THR A 97 4.14 -2.25 -1.70
C THR A 97 4.50 -1.85 -3.12
N SER A 98 5.01 -0.63 -3.34
CA SER A 98 5.50 -0.22 -4.66
C SER A 98 6.78 -0.97 -5.04
N LEU A 99 7.70 -1.22 -4.09
CA LEU A 99 8.83 -2.13 -4.34
C LEU A 99 8.36 -3.55 -4.66
N TYR A 100 7.39 -4.07 -3.91
CA TYR A 100 6.83 -5.39 -4.19
C TYR A 100 6.30 -5.47 -5.62
N MET A 101 5.49 -4.51 -6.04
CA MET A 101 4.96 -4.51 -7.40
C MET A 101 6.04 -4.29 -8.46
N THR A 102 7.09 -3.52 -8.16
CA THR A 102 8.25 -3.36 -9.06
C THR A 102 8.96 -4.70 -9.27
N GLN A 103 9.30 -5.40 -8.17
CA GLN A 103 9.91 -6.72 -8.24
C GLN A 103 8.99 -7.75 -8.92
N TYR A 104 7.68 -7.68 -8.65
CA TYR A 104 6.71 -8.57 -9.27
C TYR A 104 6.65 -8.36 -10.79
N ILE A 105 6.73 -7.11 -11.26
CA ILE A 105 6.81 -6.80 -12.69
C ILE A 105 8.08 -7.41 -13.28
N MET A 106 9.23 -7.15 -12.65
CA MET A 106 10.55 -7.55 -13.15
C MET A 106 10.85 -9.05 -13.10
N GLU A 107 10.26 -9.79 -12.16
CA GLU A 107 10.58 -11.22 -11.96
C GLU A 107 9.45 -12.15 -12.41
N VAL A 108 8.21 -11.69 -12.32
CA VAL A 108 7.03 -12.54 -12.54
C VAL A 108 6.34 -12.17 -13.85
N ILE A 109 5.97 -10.89 -14.02
CA ILE A 109 5.25 -10.45 -15.22
C ILE A 109 6.14 -10.52 -16.46
N ILE A 110 7.45 -10.29 -16.34
CA ILE A 110 8.39 -10.42 -17.46
C ILE A 110 8.35 -11.80 -18.14
N ASN A 111 7.95 -12.83 -17.39
CA ASN A 111 7.88 -14.21 -17.85
C ASN A 111 6.45 -14.63 -18.26
N ASP A 112 5.49 -13.70 -18.28
CA ASP A 112 4.13 -13.98 -18.74
C ASP A 112 4.14 -14.18 -20.27
N PRO A 113 3.54 -15.25 -20.82
CA PRO A 113 3.56 -15.52 -22.27
C PRO A 113 2.96 -14.41 -23.14
N HIS A 114 2.12 -13.54 -22.57
CA HIS A 114 1.50 -12.43 -23.27
C HIS A 114 2.32 -11.14 -23.18
N VAL A 115 3.39 -11.11 -22.40
CA VAL A 115 4.29 -9.95 -22.31
C VAL A 115 5.34 -10.08 -23.41
N ILE A 116 5.40 -9.08 -24.26
CA ILE A 116 6.39 -8.98 -25.34
C ILE A 116 7.71 -8.43 -24.78
N GLU A 117 7.62 -7.36 -24.00
CA GLU A 117 8.80 -6.69 -23.43
C GLU A 117 8.43 -5.83 -22.21
N ILE A 118 9.39 -5.64 -21.30
CA ILE A 118 9.31 -4.68 -20.19
C ILE A 118 10.39 -3.61 -20.37
N TYR A 119 9.96 -2.35 -20.45
CA TYR A 119 10.85 -1.21 -20.66
C TYR A 119 11.07 -0.39 -19.39
N GLY A 120 12.27 0.19 -19.32
CA GLY A 120 12.70 1.08 -18.25
C GLY A 120 13.60 0.41 -17.23
N THR A 121 14.34 1.23 -16.49
CA THR A 121 15.15 0.78 -15.35
C THR A 121 14.25 0.44 -14.15
N ASP A 122 14.73 -0.38 -13.22
CA ASP A 122 14.04 -0.67 -11.95
C ASP A 122 13.52 0.60 -11.27
N LYS A 123 14.32 1.66 -11.30
CA LYS A 123 14.01 2.95 -10.70
C LYS A 123 12.87 3.67 -11.41
N GLU A 124 12.84 3.65 -12.75
CA GLU A 124 11.77 4.25 -13.55
C GLU A 124 10.45 3.48 -13.37
N ILE A 125 10.51 2.15 -13.39
CA ILE A 125 9.36 1.29 -13.12
C ILE A 125 8.82 1.56 -11.71
N TYR A 126 9.72 1.61 -10.72
CA TYR A 126 9.36 1.96 -9.34
C TYR A 126 8.69 3.33 -9.24
N GLN A 127 9.22 4.35 -9.92
CA GLN A 127 8.64 5.69 -9.92
C GLN A 127 7.22 5.67 -10.48
N VAL A 128 7.01 5.05 -11.65
CA VAL A 128 5.68 4.94 -12.26
C VAL A 128 4.69 4.23 -11.34
N VAL A 129 5.10 3.10 -10.76
CA VAL A 129 4.27 2.35 -9.80
C VAL A 129 3.96 3.22 -8.58
N ASN A 130 4.99 3.78 -7.95
CA ASN A 130 4.86 4.56 -6.72
C ASN A 130 4.01 5.82 -6.91
N ASP A 131 4.07 6.47 -8.07
CA ASP A 131 3.24 7.63 -8.40
C ASP A 131 1.74 7.27 -8.38
N VAL A 132 1.35 6.11 -8.92
CA VAL A 132 -0.04 5.62 -8.86
C VAL A 132 -0.48 5.44 -7.39
N PHE A 133 0.37 4.81 -6.58
CA PHE A 133 0.08 4.61 -5.16
C PHE A 133 -0.05 5.94 -4.39
N ILE A 134 0.84 6.91 -4.65
CA ILE A 134 0.78 8.25 -4.04
C ILE A 134 -0.52 8.94 -4.40
N GLN A 135 -0.87 8.99 -5.68
CA GLN A 135 -2.06 9.70 -6.14
C GLN A 135 -3.36 9.17 -5.50
N ILE A 136 -3.48 7.84 -5.38
CA ILE A 136 -4.65 7.21 -4.78
C ILE A 136 -4.63 7.38 -3.25
N ARG A 137 -3.46 7.26 -2.62
CA ARG A 137 -3.30 7.48 -1.17
C ARG A 137 -3.65 8.90 -0.76
N ASP A 138 -3.19 9.90 -1.49
CA ASP A 138 -3.44 11.30 -1.17
C ASP A 138 -4.95 11.61 -1.20
N LYS A 139 -5.68 11.05 -2.17
CA LYS A 139 -7.15 11.16 -2.22
C LYS A 139 -7.78 10.45 -1.03
N PHE A 140 -7.35 9.22 -0.73
CA PHE A 140 -7.87 8.44 0.39
C PHE A 140 -7.69 9.17 1.73
N GLU A 141 -6.47 9.64 2.02
CA GLU A 141 -6.17 10.34 3.28
C GLU A 141 -6.91 11.67 3.41
N ARG A 142 -7.15 12.40 2.31
CA ARG A 142 -7.97 13.63 2.34
C ARG A 142 -9.41 13.30 2.74
N THR A 143 -10.02 12.32 2.08
CA THR A 143 -11.39 11.89 2.42
C THR A 143 -11.49 11.36 3.85
N GLU A 144 -10.48 10.63 4.34
CA GLU A 144 -10.46 10.21 5.75
C GLU A 144 -10.43 11.38 6.72
N LYS A 145 -9.60 12.39 6.45
CA LYS A 145 -9.53 13.60 7.29
C LYS A 145 -10.87 14.35 7.29
N GLU A 146 -11.54 14.42 6.14
CA GLU A 146 -12.87 15.03 6.03
C GLU A 146 -13.92 14.26 6.85
N ILE A 147 -13.92 12.93 6.79
CA ILE A 147 -14.81 12.08 7.61
C ILE A 147 -14.58 12.33 9.11
N VAL A 148 -13.32 12.35 9.55
CA VAL A 148 -12.98 12.61 10.95
C VAL A 148 -13.38 14.03 11.37
N ALA A 149 -13.18 15.04 10.52
CA ALA A 149 -13.59 16.40 10.80
C ALA A 149 -15.12 16.54 10.92
N GLN A 150 -15.88 15.84 10.07
CA GLN A 150 -17.34 15.80 10.16
C GLN A 150 -17.80 15.20 11.50
N LEU A 151 -17.19 14.10 11.95
CA LEU A 151 -17.52 13.47 13.22
C LEU A 151 -17.12 14.34 14.43
N ALA A 152 -15.96 14.99 14.37
CA ALA A 152 -15.49 15.88 15.44
C ALA A 152 -16.41 17.11 15.61
N SER A 153 -17.08 17.54 14.54
CA SER A 153 -18.08 18.63 14.62
C SER A 153 -19.33 18.22 15.39
N ASN A 154 -19.62 16.91 15.49
CA ASN A 154 -20.76 16.40 16.21
C ASN A 154 -20.46 16.21 17.71
N LYS A 155 -20.87 17.18 18.52
CA LYS A 155 -20.67 17.17 19.99
C LYS A 155 -21.33 15.99 20.71
N SER A 156 -22.26 15.27 20.08
CA SER A 156 -22.92 14.10 20.69
C SER A 156 -22.11 12.81 20.58
N LEU A 157 -21.06 12.77 19.77
CA LEU A 157 -20.22 11.58 19.58
C LEU A 157 -18.86 11.80 20.24
N VAL A 158 -18.53 10.93 21.20
CA VAL A 158 -17.24 10.99 21.91
C VAL A 158 -16.24 10.10 21.18
N PRO A 159 -15.08 10.62 20.73
CA PRO A 159 -14.05 9.81 20.09
C PRO A 159 -13.65 8.59 20.94
N GLY A 160 -13.70 7.40 20.34
CA GLY A 160 -13.44 6.13 21.02
C GLY A 160 -14.64 5.53 21.76
N SER A 161 -15.82 6.18 21.73
CA SER A 161 -17.07 5.51 22.12
C SER A 161 -17.51 4.53 21.05
N ARG A 162 -18.31 3.52 21.44
CA ARG A 162 -18.85 2.53 20.50
C ARG A 162 -19.69 3.20 19.41
N GLU A 163 -20.47 4.21 19.77
CA GLU A 163 -21.31 4.96 18.83
C GLU A 163 -20.46 5.75 17.83
N TYR A 164 -19.35 6.35 18.28
CA TYR A 164 -18.40 7.03 17.41
C TYR A 164 -17.74 6.04 16.44
N GLU A 165 -17.31 4.88 16.92
CA GLU A 165 -16.69 3.85 16.07
C GLU A 165 -17.66 3.32 15.00
N ILE A 166 -18.93 3.09 15.36
CA ILE A 166 -19.98 2.69 14.42
C ILE A 166 -20.21 3.78 13.37
N ALA A 167 -20.35 5.05 13.80
CA ALA A 167 -20.56 6.17 12.88
C ALA A 167 -19.37 6.36 11.93
N LEU A 168 -18.14 6.21 12.45
CA LEU A 168 -16.91 6.25 11.67
C LEU A 168 -16.87 5.15 10.61
N ASP A 169 -17.13 3.89 10.99
CA ASP A 169 -17.17 2.77 10.04
C ASP A 169 -18.25 2.97 8.96
N GLN A 170 -19.44 3.45 9.34
CA GLN A 170 -20.51 3.75 8.39
C GLN A 170 -20.10 4.84 7.39
N LEU A 171 -19.49 5.93 7.83
CA LEU A 171 -19.02 6.99 6.93
C LEU A 171 -17.88 6.53 6.03
N ILE A 172 -16.95 5.73 6.55
CA ILE A 172 -15.87 5.12 5.77
C ILE A 172 -16.47 4.26 4.65
N ARG A 173 -17.41 3.36 4.96
CA ARG A 173 -18.04 2.49 3.97
C ARG A 173 -18.90 3.25 2.98
N LYS A 174 -19.59 4.30 3.42
CA LYS A 174 -20.36 5.18 2.53
C LYS A 174 -19.47 5.88 1.49
N ASN A 175 -18.28 6.31 1.88
CA ASN A 175 -17.36 7.04 1.00
C ASN A 175 -16.48 6.12 0.15
N PHE A 176 -16.04 4.97 0.68
CA PHE A 176 -15.09 4.08 0.01
C PHE A 176 -15.67 2.75 -0.46
N GLY A 177 -16.92 2.44 -0.12
CA GLY A 177 -17.53 1.14 -0.34
C GLY A 177 -17.07 0.09 0.69
N GLU A 178 -17.31 -1.18 0.38
CA GLU A 178 -16.88 -2.29 1.24
C GLU A 178 -15.40 -2.65 1.00
N PRO A 179 -14.61 -2.90 2.06
CA PRO A 179 -13.25 -3.36 1.90
C PRO A 179 -13.23 -4.73 1.22
N LYS A 180 -12.29 -4.95 0.30
CA LYS A 180 -12.19 -6.23 -0.39
C LYS A 180 -11.84 -7.35 0.58
N LYS A 181 -12.68 -8.40 0.57
CA LYS A 181 -12.35 -9.70 1.14
C LYS A 181 -11.39 -10.39 0.18
N LEU A 182 -10.25 -10.82 0.69
CA LEU A 182 -9.13 -11.37 -0.08
C LEU A 182 -9.18 -12.89 -0.07
#